data_AF-A0A3B3V7Q7-F1
#
_entry.id   AF-A0A3B3V7Q7-F1
#
_cell.length_a   1.000
_cell.length_b   1.000
_cell.length_c   1.000
_cell.angle_alpha   90.00
_cell.angle_beta   90.00
_cell.angle_gamma   90.00
#
_symmetry.space_group_name_H-M   'P 1'
#
loop_
_entity.id
_entity.type
_entity.pdbx_description
1 polymer ?
#
loop_
_entity_poly.entity_id
_entity_poly.type
_entity_poly.pdbx_seq_one_letter_code
_entity_poly.pdbx_strand_id
1 'polypeptide(L)'
;MLEAPKVVQETFVKKIISVDSSPAKVVENVPDALATEIPPSLLVFSEGTANITVINKKTWTADQVSVLFNADFDTEQLSPFVLQGFTCGTVKKMTKPKISQLIHACRPRKGRAKVELKEPQLTCMYNLIRGDLSQNFTDYPSDMLLYLDSENVQKANCRSYFSALGATDFSVASSILNKGPKKFREARDCLGISGVSLSRDNVEVLGNMVCTLDRSDIENSDPLILEKLKACKDLSASQVAAMETLLLSGKTQYGAVNSWDQQTLQGLGTLPLYLTRNIWTRFTAVSLMTLRCDINSPNNNSFIKLFKWNTLVANQIPTLFLKLLKGCSEGNITQVTVSDPSFPFGYNQLQFELCLDVPILKDNLHSICQKVDDDGYQRIILNKLNQAFPSGVPDQEVQMLASVSRSATLDDISKWNITELDTLAALMNPEDGTWETAQVSLPECLWKFTGQQHEVGVSMDITNISTVVVKVTLNASLSVVRNTKHLDVASCSTEQKRVLYEISNTSFSVHRDNPINYYNLVKGYLGEHACHSSDSLLTLQL
;
A
#
# COMPACT_ATOMS: atom_id res chain seq x y z
N MET A 1 -22.33 6.78 -5.32
CA MET A 1 -21.42 7.49 -4.38
C MET A 1 -20.16 6.69 -4.11
N LEU A 2 -20.24 5.40 -3.74
CA LEU A 2 -19.05 4.58 -3.49
C LEU A 2 -18.21 4.28 -4.76
N GLU A 3 -18.86 4.26 -5.92
CA GLU A 3 -18.20 4.13 -7.24
C GLU A 3 -17.80 5.49 -7.84
N ALA A 4 -18.09 6.60 -7.15
CA ALA A 4 -17.74 7.92 -7.66
C ALA A 4 -16.23 8.16 -7.54
N PRO A 5 -15.65 9.04 -8.39
CA PRO A 5 -14.26 9.46 -8.23
C PRO A 5 -13.96 9.96 -6.82
N LYS A 6 -12.75 9.71 -6.34
CA LYS A 6 -12.32 10.03 -4.95
C LYS A 6 -12.61 11.47 -4.54
N VAL A 7 -12.38 12.43 -5.46
CA VAL A 7 -12.66 13.86 -5.26
C VAL A 7 -14.14 14.12 -4.95
N VAL A 8 -15.05 13.38 -5.58
CA VAL A 8 -16.50 13.49 -5.35
C VAL A 8 -16.86 12.94 -3.97
N GLN A 9 -16.23 11.84 -3.55
CA GLN A 9 -16.41 11.26 -2.21
C GLN A 9 -15.94 12.23 -1.11
N GLU A 10 -14.75 12.81 -1.28
CA GLU A 10 -14.20 13.82 -0.36
C GLU A 10 -15.10 15.05 -0.25
N THR A 11 -15.59 15.56 -1.39
CA THR A 11 -16.48 16.73 -1.44
C THR A 11 -17.81 16.44 -0.75
N PHE A 12 -18.36 15.24 -0.93
CA PHE A 12 -19.58 14.81 -0.25
C PHE A 12 -19.40 14.80 1.27
N VAL A 13 -18.31 14.22 1.77
CA VAL A 13 -18.02 14.19 3.22
C VAL A 13 -17.79 15.59 3.79
N LYS A 14 -17.09 16.48 3.08
CA LYS A 14 -16.95 17.88 3.49
C LYS A 14 -18.29 18.59 3.62
N LYS A 15 -19.23 18.30 2.72
CA LYS A 15 -20.58 18.87 2.77
C LYS A 15 -21.34 18.39 4.01
N ILE A 16 -21.20 17.12 4.39
CA ILE A 16 -21.75 16.59 5.66
C ILE A 16 -21.13 17.31 6.87
N ILE A 17 -19.80 17.42 6.91
CA ILE A 17 -19.06 18.08 7.99
C ILE A 17 -19.46 19.55 8.14
N SER A 18 -19.77 20.24 7.02
CA SER A 18 -20.18 21.64 7.06
C SER A 18 -21.52 21.89 7.77
N VAL A 19 -22.35 20.86 7.92
CA VAL A 19 -23.62 20.93 8.65
C VAL A 19 -23.41 20.89 10.16
N ASP A 20 -22.54 19.99 10.63
CA ASP A 20 -22.18 19.86 12.05
C ASP A 20 -20.78 19.26 12.15
N SER A 21 -19.86 20.03 12.74
CA SER A 21 -18.45 19.66 12.89
C SER A 21 -18.15 18.97 14.23
N SER A 22 -19.15 18.70 15.07
CA SER A 22 -18.94 17.98 16.32
C SER A 22 -18.55 16.51 16.04
N PRO A 23 -17.53 15.96 16.74
CA PRO A 23 -17.05 14.60 16.50
C PRO A 23 -18.15 13.54 16.51
N ALA A 24 -19.09 13.63 17.46
CA ALA A 24 -20.20 12.70 17.57
C ALA A 24 -21.12 12.73 16.33
N LYS A 25 -21.45 13.92 15.82
CA LYS A 25 -22.34 14.08 14.67
C LYS A 25 -21.65 13.77 13.36
N VAL A 26 -20.37 14.12 13.22
CA VAL A 26 -19.56 13.73 12.06
C VAL A 26 -19.53 12.21 11.92
N VAL A 27 -19.24 11.49 13.01
CA VAL A 27 -19.22 10.02 13.00
C VAL A 27 -20.62 9.44 12.78
N GLU A 28 -21.67 10.03 13.33
CA GLU A 28 -23.04 9.55 13.09
C GLU A 28 -23.49 9.73 11.62
N ASN A 29 -23.19 10.87 11.01
CA ASN A 29 -23.74 11.27 9.72
C ASN A 29 -22.92 10.80 8.52
N VAL A 30 -21.60 10.62 8.65
CA VAL A 30 -20.76 10.16 7.54
C VAL A 30 -20.96 8.66 7.32
N PRO A 31 -21.31 8.20 6.11
CA PRO A 31 -21.50 6.78 5.82
C PRO A 31 -20.26 5.93 6.16
N ASP A 32 -20.47 4.69 6.61
CA ASP A 32 -19.39 3.82 7.12
C ASP A 32 -18.27 3.60 6.10
N ALA A 33 -18.62 3.45 4.82
CA ALA A 33 -17.66 3.24 3.74
C ALA A 33 -16.87 4.51 3.34
N LEU A 34 -17.28 5.69 3.81
CA LEU A 34 -16.61 6.97 3.60
C LEU A 34 -15.94 7.50 4.87
N ALA A 35 -15.89 6.69 5.94
CA ALA A 35 -15.32 7.09 7.22
C ALA A 35 -13.83 7.47 7.10
N THR A 36 -13.09 6.84 6.18
CA THR A 36 -11.68 7.16 5.86
C THR A 36 -11.50 8.57 5.30
N GLU A 37 -12.57 9.23 4.89
CA GLU A 37 -12.58 10.61 4.39
C GLU A 37 -12.65 11.66 5.50
N ILE A 38 -12.92 11.25 6.75
CA ILE A 38 -13.04 12.17 7.90
C ILE A 38 -11.66 12.67 8.33
N PRO A 39 -11.44 13.99 8.45
CA PRO A 39 -10.21 14.55 9.00
C PRO A 39 -9.93 14.10 10.45
N PRO A 40 -8.70 13.67 10.80
CA PRO A 40 -8.38 13.22 12.16
C PRO A 40 -8.66 14.26 13.27
N SER A 41 -8.57 15.55 12.96
CA SER A 41 -8.86 16.65 13.90
C SER A 41 -10.31 16.66 14.40
N LEU A 42 -11.24 16.15 13.59
CA LEU A 42 -12.66 16.04 13.91
C LEU A 42 -13.01 14.75 14.65
N LEU A 43 -11.99 13.94 14.97
CA LEU A 43 -12.13 12.69 15.72
C LEU A 43 -11.56 12.81 17.14
N VAL A 44 -11.30 14.03 17.61
CA VAL A 44 -10.93 14.30 19.01
C VAL A 44 -12.20 14.37 19.86
N PHE A 45 -12.55 13.28 20.54
CA PHE A 45 -13.72 13.23 21.43
C PHE A 45 -13.38 13.75 22.83
N SER A 46 -14.32 14.49 23.44
CA SER A 46 -14.32 14.73 24.89
C SER A 46 -14.68 13.45 25.63
N GLU A 47 -14.23 13.31 26.88
CA GLU A 47 -14.50 12.12 27.70
C GLU A 47 -16.00 11.78 27.76
N GLY A 48 -16.33 10.50 27.53
CA GLY A 48 -17.71 9.99 27.59
C GLY A 48 -18.63 10.34 26.42
N THR A 49 -18.16 11.08 25.41
CA THR A 49 -19.02 11.53 24.28
C THR A 49 -19.04 10.58 23.07
N ALA A 50 -18.15 9.58 23.05
CA ALA A 50 -17.98 8.67 21.91
C ALA A 50 -18.95 7.48 21.97
N ASN A 51 -19.73 7.28 20.90
CA ASN A 51 -20.58 6.10 20.74
C ASN A 51 -19.79 4.94 20.11
N ILE A 52 -19.31 4.03 20.95
CA ILE A 52 -18.49 2.86 20.54
C ILE A 52 -19.21 2.00 19.49
N THR A 53 -20.53 1.84 19.59
CA THR A 53 -21.33 1.03 18.66
C THR A 53 -21.29 1.60 17.24
N VAL A 54 -21.29 2.93 17.11
CA VAL A 54 -21.19 3.60 15.79
C VAL A 54 -19.75 3.54 15.30
N ILE A 55 -18.78 3.82 16.17
CA ILE A 55 -17.34 3.81 15.82
C ILE A 55 -16.89 2.44 15.31
N ASN A 56 -17.35 1.36 15.94
CA ASN A 56 -16.96 -0.01 15.58
C ASN A 56 -17.47 -0.49 14.22
N LYS A 57 -18.54 0.11 13.69
CA LYS A 57 -19.09 -0.24 12.37
C LYS A 57 -18.27 0.31 11.21
N LYS A 58 -17.43 1.29 11.48
CA LYS A 58 -16.65 2.01 10.47
C LYS A 58 -15.25 1.43 10.30
N THR A 59 -14.69 1.65 9.12
CA THR A 59 -13.28 1.46 8.84
C THR A 59 -12.52 2.75 9.11
N TRP A 60 -11.33 2.64 9.69
CA TRP A 60 -10.53 3.79 10.10
C TRP A 60 -9.10 3.64 9.62
N THR A 61 -8.48 4.76 9.23
CA THR A 61 -7.05 4.82 8.95
C THR A 61 -6.26 4.91 10.25
N ALA A 62 -5.00 4.44 10.23
CA ALA A 62 -4.14 4.47 11.43
C ALA A 62 -4.01 5.87 12.06
N ASP A 63 -4.01 6.94 11.25
CA ASP A 63 -3.91 8.31 11.74
C ASP A 63 -5.19 8.77 12.43
N GLN A 64 -6.35 8.47 11.84
CA GLN A 64 -7.67 8.75 12.43
C GLN A 64 -7.80 8.10 13.81
N VAL A 65 -7.52 6.80 13.90
CA VAL A 65 -7.68 6.08 15.17
C VAL A 65 -6.62 6.41 16.20
N SER A 66 -5.46 6.95 15.80
CA SER A 66 -4.49 7.46 16.77
C SER A 66 -4.97 8.67 17.58
N VAL A 67 -5.97 9.38 17.06
CA VAL A 67 -6.63 10.51 17.72
C VAL A 67 -7.97 10.09 18.36
N LEU A 68 -8.70 9.19 17.69
CA LEU A 68 -9.98 8.66 18.17
C LEU A 68 -9.84 7.78 19.42
N PHE A 69 -8.73 7.04 19.54
CA PHE A 69 -8.56 6.05 20.59
C PHE A 69 -8.51 6.69 21.98
N ASN A 70 -9.39 6.24 22.88
CA ASN A 70 -9.45 6.69 24.26
C ASN A 70 -9.19 5.53 25.23
N ALA A 71 -8.49 5.82 26.33
CA ALA A 71 -8.17 4.87 27.38
C ALA A 71 -9.39 4.33 28.14
N ASP A 72 -10.50 5.07 28.15
CA ASP A 72 -11.71 4.69 28.88
C ASP A 72 -12.57 3.65 28.15
N PHE A 73 -12.29 3.39 26.87
CA PHE A 73 -13.06 2.42 26.10
C PHE A 73 -12.95 1.01 26.66
N ASP A 74 -14.05 0.24 26.59
CA ASP A 74 -13.99 -1.19 26.84
C ASP A 74 -13.29 -1.88 25.65
N THR A 75 -12.01 -2.20 25.85
CA THR A 75 -11.11 -2.66 24.79
C THR A 75 -11.55 -3.98 24.17
N GLU A 76 -12.26 -4.82 24.93
CA GLU A 76 -12.80 -6.09 24.44
C GLU A 76 -13.95 -5.91 23.43
N GLN A 77 -14.66 -4.77 23.48
CA GLN A 77 -15.73 -4.45 22.55
C GLN A 77 -15.23 -3.75 21.29
N LEU A 78 -14.01 -3.22 21.28
CA LEU A 78 -13.47 -2.45 20.16
C LEU A 78 -13.22 -3.33 18.93
N SER A 79 -13.51 -2.79 17.74
CA SER A 79 -13.20 -3.44 16.46
C SER A 79 -11.68 -3.46 16.19
N PRO A 80 -11.18 -4.36 15.30
CA PRO A 80 -9.76 -4.35 14.91
C PRO A 80 -9.27 -2.99 14.43
N PHE A 81 -10.10 -2.29 13.67
CA PHE A 81 -9.78 -0.98 13.09
C PHE A 81 -9.61 0.11 14.14
N VAL A 82 -10.25 -0.01 15.30
CA VAL A 82 -10.09 0.93 16.42
C VAL A 82 -8.90 0.53 17.29
N LEU A 83 -8.72 -0.78 17.55
CA LEU A 83 -7.63 -1.28 18.38
C LEU A 83 -6.24 -0.97 17.82
N GLN A 84 -6.06 -0.87 16.50
CA GLN A 84 -4.79 -0.45 15.90
C GLN A 84 -4.40 1.01 16.24
N GLY A 85 -5.30 1.81 16.83
CA GLY A 85 -5.09 3.23 17.10
C GLY A 85 -4.37 3.58 18.40
N PHE A 86 -4.21 2.66 19.35
CA PHE A 86 -3.61 3.05 20.63
C PHE A 86 -2.16 3.54 20.46
N THR A 87 -1.71 4.44 21.32
CA THR A 87 -0.32 4.90 21.33
C THR A 87 0.34 4.49 22.63
N CYS A 88 1.67 4.38 22.65
CA CYS A 88 2.36 4.08 23.91
C CYS A 88 2.10 5.17 24.97
N GLY A 89 1.94 6.44 24.54
CA GLY A 89 1.59 7.54 25.43
C GLY A 89 0.21 7.39 26.08
N THR A 90 -0.81 6.90 25.36
CA THR A 90 -2.12 6.62 25.96
C THR A 90 -2.07 5.40 26.86
N VAL A 91 -1.41 4.31 26.45
CA VAL A 91 -1.37 3.06 27.21
C VAL A 91 -0.57 3.19 28.52
N LYS A 92 0.53 3.97 28.54
CA LYS A 92 1.31 4.23 29.76
C LYS A 92 0.51 4.87 30.89
N LYS A 93 -0.57 5.60 30.58
CA LYS A 93 -1.46 6.23 31.57
C LYS A 93 -2.50 5.26 32.14
N MET A 94 -2.66 4.07 31.56
CA MET A 94 -3.62 3.07 32.00
C MET A 94 -3.09 2.26 33.20
N THR A 95 -4.02 1.64 33.94
CA THR A 95 -3.67 0.68 34.98
C THR A 95 -3.20 -0.64 34.37
N LYS A 96 -2.34 -1.39 35.08
CA LYS A 96 -1.86 -2.71 34.62
C LYS A 96 -2.98 -3.66 34.14
N PRO A 97 -4.10 -3.84 34.87
CA PRO A 97 -5.18 -4.70 34.40
C PRO A 97 -5.78 -4.25 33.07
N LYS A 98 -5.91 -2.93 32.86
CA LYS A 98 -6.42 -2.36 31.61
C LYS A 98 -5.43 -2.56 30.46
N ILE A 99 -4.13 -2.45 30.72
CA ILE A 99 -3.07 -2.76 29.74
C ILE A 99 -3.16 -4.23 29.33
N SER A 100 -3.26 -5.15 30.28
CA SER A 100 -3.43 -6.59 29.99
C SER A 100 -4.71 -6.86 29.19
N GLN A 101 -5.83 -6.20 29.53
CA GLN A 101 -7.09 -6.29 28.78
C GLN A 101 -6.94 -5.79 27.34
N LEU A 102 -6.23 -4.68 27.12
CA LEU A 102 -5.95 -4.14 25.79
C LEU A 102 -5.09 -5.10 24.95
N ILE A 103 -4.01 -5.62 25.53
CA ILE A 103 -3.10 -6.55 24.87
C ILE A 103 -3.86 -7.82 24.47
N HIS A 104 -4.66 -8.36 25.40
CA HIS A 104 -5.52 -9.49 25.15
C HIS A 104 -6.54 -9.19 24.05
N ALA A 105 -7.14 -7.99 24.05
CA ALA A 105 -8.09 -7.58 23.02
C ALA A 105 -7.52 -7.63 21.60
N CYS A 106 -6.22 -7.37 21.45
CA CYS A 106 -5.50 -7.37 20.18
C CYS A 106 -5.06 -8.77 19.70
N ARG A 107 -5.30 -9.84 20.45
CA ARG A 107 -4.94 -11.22 20.05
C ARG A 107 -5.71 -11.68 18.81
N PRO A 108 -5.15 -12.61 18.00
CA PRO A 108 -5.89 -13.23 16.91
C PRO A 108 -7.16 -13.94 17.40
N ARG A 109 -8.29 -13.75 16.71
CA ARG A 109 -9.57 -14.45 16.99
C ARG A 109 -10.16 -15.02 15.72
N LYS A 110 -10.76 -16.20 15.82
CA LYS A 110 -11.44 -16.83 14.69
C LYS A 110 -12.60 -15.95 14.21
N GLY A 111 -12.69 -15.70 12.91
CA GLY A 111 -13.75 -14.88 12.32
C GLY A 111 -13.59 -13.37 12.53
N ARG A 112 -12.43 -12.92 13.04
CA ARG A 112 -12.10 -11.50 13.23
C ARG A 112 -10.82 -11.17 12.48
N ALA A 113 -10.79 -10.02 11.80
CA ALA A 113 -9.56 -9.53 11.19
C ALA A 113 -8.46 -9.32 12.24
N LYS A 114 -7.21 -9.60 11.84
CA LYS A 114 -6.03 -9.35 12.68
C LYS A 114 -5.91 -7.84 12.94
N VAL A 115 -5.55 -7.46 14.16
CA VAL A 115 -5.26 -6.06 14.49
C VAL A 115 -3.90 -5.69 13.90
N GLU A 116 -3.86 -4.68 13.05
CA GLU A 116 -2.62 -4.18 12.45
C GLU A 116 -1.86 -3.31 13.46
N LEU A 117 -0.80 -3.86 14.06
CA LEU A 117 0.00 -3.16 15.07
C LEU A 117 1.34 -2.73 14.47
N LYS A 118 1.87 -1.58 14.90
CA LYS A 118 3.16 -1.03 14.49
C LYS A 118 4.27 -1.37 15.50
N GLU A 119 5.52 -1.42 15.07
CA GLU A 119 6.69 -1.71 15.93
C GLU A 119 6.72 -0.93 17.27
N PRO A 120 6.45 0.39 17.32
CA PRO A 120 6.42 1.12 18.60
C PRO A 120 5.32 0.65 19.56
N GLN A 121 4.16 0.24 19.04
CA GLN A 121 3.07 -0.30 19.85
C GLN A 121 3.47 -1.64 20.44
N LEU A 122 4.03 -2.54 19.62
CA LEU A 122 4.44 -3.88 20.02
C LEU A 122 5.56 -3.84 21.09
N THR A 123 6.56 -2.98 20.87
CA THR A 123 7.64 -2.75 21.83
C THR A 123 7.10 -2.19 23.14
N CYS A 124 6.14 -1.26 23.08
CA CYS A 124 5.50 -0.69 24.26
C CYS A 124 4.73 -1.75 25.06
N MET A 125 3.89 -2.54 24.38
CA MET A 125 3.12 -3.63 25.00
C MET A 125 4.05 -4.57 25.77
N TYR A 126 5.12 -5.04 25.13
CA TYR A 126 6.12 -5.90 25.77
C TYR A 126 6.75 -5.25 26.99
N ASN A 127 7.26 -4.03 26.85
CA ASN A 127 7.94 -3.35 27.95
C ASN A 127 7.04 -3.12 29.17
N LEU A 128 5.73 -2.94 28.96
CA LEU A 128 4.76 -2.73 30.04
C LEU A 128 4.39 -4.02 30.77
N ILE A 129 4.52 -5.19 30.14
CA ILE A 129 4.12 -6.47 30.76
C ILE A 129 5.26 -7.48 30.94
N ARG A 130 6.50 -7.16 30.57
CA ARG A 130 7.64 -8.09 30.59
C ARG A 130 7.88 -8.83 31.93
N GLY A 131 7.41 -8.26 33.05
CA GLY A 131 7.50 -8.90 34.38
C GLY A 131 6.34 -9.83 34.74
N ASP A 132 5.25 -9.80 33.98
CA ASP A 132 3.97 -10.46 34.28
C ASP A 132 3.51 -11.33 33.08
N LEU A 133 4.45 -11.92 32.33
CA LEU A 133 4.18 -12.73 31.14
C LEU A 133 3.71 -14.15 31.49
N SER A 134 2.56 -14.54 30.97
CA SER A 134 2.09 -15.92 30.98
C SER A 134 2.79 -16.74 29.89
N GLN A 135 2.79 -18.07 30.05
CA GLN A 135 3.27 -19.00 29.03
C GLN A 135 2.18 -19.39 28.02
N ASN A 136 0.97 -18.84 28.15
CA ASN A 136 -0.09 -19.03 27.16
C ASN A 136 0.08 -17.98 26.04
N PHE A 137 0.94 -18.28 25.08
CA PHE A 137 1.31 -17.32 24.04
C PHE A 137 0.14 -16.91 23.11
N THR A 138 -0.98 -17.64 23.14
CA THR A 138 -2.19 -17.29 22.39
C THR A 138 -3.00 -16.16 23.03
N ASP A 139 -2.69 -15.79 24.27
CA ASP A 139 -3.32 -14.64 24.95
C ASP A 139 -2.76 -13.29 24.48
N TYR A 140 -1.69 -13.31 23.67
CA TYR A 140 -1.01 -12.14 23.15
C TYR A 140 -1.20 -12.00 21.63
N PRO A 141 -1.08 -10.78 21.08
CA PRO A 141 -0.92 -10.61 19.64
C PRO A 141 0.32 -11.35 19.16
N SER A 142 0.21 -12.09 18.04
CA SER A 142 1.36 -12.82 17.48
C SER A 142 2.56 -11.91 17.26
N ASP A 143 2.31 -10.70 16.72
CA ASP A 143 3.36 -9.74 16.38
C ASP A 143 4.12 -9.21 17.60
N MET A 144 3.49 -9.23 18.79
CA MET A 144 4.13 -8.85 20.04
C MET A 144 5.17 -9.89 20.47
N LEU A 145 4.93 -11.17 20.16
CA LEU A 145 5.83 -12.28 20.51
C LEU A 145 7.20 -12.13 19.84
N LEU A 146 7.31 -11.36 18.76
CA LEU A 146 8.56 -11.02 18.09
C LEU A 146 9.54 -10.27 19.01
N TYR A 147 9.03 -9.57 20.01
CA TYR A 147 9.80 -8.77 20.96
C TYR A 147 10.10 -9.49 22.26
N LEU A 148 9.46 -10.63 22.52
CA LEU A 148 9.66 -11.42 23.73
C LEU A 148 11.06 -12.04 23.74
N ASP A 149 11.83 -11.88 24.81
CA ASP A 149 13.16 -12.49 24.92
C ASP A 149 13.05 -14.01 25.15
N SER A 150 13.91 -14.80 24.51
CA SER A 150 13.89 -16.28 24.58
C SER A 150 14.07 -16.82 26.00
N GLU A 151 14.74 -16.07 26.87
CA GLU A 151 14.90 -16.39 28.30
C GLU A 151 13.55 -16.45 29.05
N ASN A 152 12.54 -15.74 28.54
CA ASN A 152 11.18 -15.74 29.11
C ASN A 152 10.31 -16.91 28.61
N VAL A 153 10.86 -17.79 27.75
CA VAL A 153 10.18 -18.98 27.25
C VAL A 153 10.72 -20.21 27.97
N GLN A 154 9.83 -20.90 28.69
CA GLN A 154 10.21 -22.17 29.31
C GLN A 154 10.46 -23.23 28.21
N LYS A 155 11.49 -24.06 28.38
CA LYS A 155 11.87 -25.09 27.41
C LYS A 155 10.70 -26.00 26.99
N ALA A 156 9.83 -26.36 27.93
CA ALA A 156 8.65 -27.19 27.66
C ALA A 156 7.63 -26.51 26.71
N ASN A 157 7.67 -25.18 26.61
CA ASN A 157 6.74 -24.36 25.84
C ASN A 157 7.38 -23.79 24.55
N CYS A 158 8.56 -24.27 24.14
CA CYS A 158 9.19 -23.86 22.88
C CYS A 158 8.23 -23.99 21.69
N ARG A 159 7.60 -25.17 21.57
CA ARG A 159 6.69 -25.46 20.44
C ARG A 159 5.49 -24.53 20.44
N SER A 160 4.86 -24.27 21.60
CA SER A 160 3.71 -23.38 21.68
C SER A 160 4.08 -21.93 21.39
N TYR A 161 5.25 -21.47 21.87
CA TYR A 161 5.76 -20.13 21.56
C TYR A 161 5.99 -19.94 20.07
N PHE A 162 6.77 -20.83 19.43
CA PHE A 162 7.10 -20.69 18.01
C PHE A 162 5.89 -20.93 17.10
N SER A 163 4.95 -21.79 17.51
CA SER A 163 3.68 -21.97 16.80
C SER A 163 2.83 -20.69 16.82
N ALA A 164 2.78 -19.98 17.96
CA ALA A 164 2.06 -18.71 18.06
C ALA A 164 2.81 -17.58 17.32
N LEU A 165 4.14 -17.52 17.45
CA LEU A 165 5.00 -16.59 16.73
C LEU A 165 4.93 -16.81 15.21
N GLY A 166 4.72 -18.04 14.75
CA GLY A 166 4.58 -18.38 13.34
C GLY A 166 3.37 -17.72 12.65
N ALA A 167 2.41 -17.15 13.38
CA ALA A 167 1.33 -16.34 12.81
C ALA A 167 1.70 -14.85 12.60
N THR A 168 2.91 -14.47 12.99
CA THR A 168 3.39 -13.07 12.95
C THR A 168 3.60 -12.58 11.53
N ASP A 169 3.36 -11.28 11.35
CA ASP A 169 3.89 -10.57 10.21
C ASP A 169 5.33 -10.11 10.51
N PHE A 170 6.30 -10.82 9.96
CA PHE A 170 7.71 -10.52 10.21
C PHE A 170 8.19 -9.21 9.55
N SER A 171 7.40 -8.61 8.66
CA SER A 171 7.70 -7.30 8.08
C SER A 171 7.36 -6.14 9.02
N VAL A 172 6.70 -6.40 10.16
CA VAL A 172 6.30 -5.36 11.10
C VAL A 172 7.49 -4.75 11.86
N ALA A 173 8.54 -5.55 12.06
CA ALA A 173 9.76 -5.08 12.67
C ALA A 173 10.65 -4.37 11.65
N SER A 174 11.29 -3.30 12.08
CA SER A 174 12.29 -2.60 11.30
C SER A 174 13.46 -3.52 10.98
N SER A 175 14.01 -3.35 9.78
CA SER A 175 15.19 -4.10 9.31
C SER A 175 16.39 -3.94 10.25
N ILE A 176 16.49 -2.79 10.94
CA ILE A 176 17.53 -2.47 11.92
C ILE A 176 17.53 -3.48 13.08
N LEU A 177 16.35 -3.87 13.58
CA LEU A 177 16.26 -4.82 14.69
C LEU A 177 16.58 -6.26 14.26
N ASN A 178 16.52 -6.54 12.96
CA ASN A 178 16.82 -7.84 12.36
C ASN A 178 16.17 -9.03 13.10
N LYS A 179 14.89 -8.86 13.49
CA LYS A 179 14.20 -9.79 14.39
C LYS A 179 13.99 -11.19 13.78
N GLY A 180 13.67 -11.28 12.49
CA GLY A 180 13.41 -12.55 11.81
C GLY A 180 14.54 -13.56 11.94
N PRO A 181 15.75 -13.28 11.40
CA PRO A 181 16.91 -14.18 11.52
C PRO A 181 17.33 -14.46 12.97
N LYS A 182 17.15 -13.50 13.89
CA LYS A 182 17.38 -13.74 15.32
C LYS A 182 16.39 -14.78 15.87
N LYS A 183 15.09 -14.61 15.60
CA LYS A 183 14.04 -15.54 16.03
C LYS A 183 14.14 -16.92 15.41
N PHE A 184 14.61 -17.01 14.17
CA PHE A 184 14.84 -18.31 13.56
C PHE A 184 15.98 -19.08 14.26
N ARG A 185 17.09 -18.43 14.63
CA ARG A 185 18.14 -19.07 15.42
C ARG A 185 17.63 -19.55 16.78
N GLU A 186 16.88 -18.70 17.48
CA GLU A 186 16.22 -19.08 18.74
C GLU A 186 15.26 -20.27 18.55
N ALA A 187 14.52 -20.31 17.44
CA ALA A 187 13.62 -21.42 17.11
C ALA A 187 14.38 -22.72 16.92
N ARG A 188 15.52 -22.68 16.22
CA ARG A 188 16.35 -23.88 16.00
C ARG A 188 16.87 -24.45 17.30
N ASP A 189 17.36 -23.59 18.19
CA ASP A 189 17.88 -24.00 19.49
C ASP A 189 16.76 -24.56 20.39
N CYS A 190 15.60 -23.90 20.42
CA CYS A 190 14.47 -24.28 21.29
C CYS A 190 13.77 -25.56 20.81
N LEU A 191 13.61 -25.73 19.49
CA LEU A 191 12.91 -26.86 18.88
C LEU A 191 13.85 -28.04 18.55
N GLY A 192 15.16 -27.89 18.76
CA GLY A 192 16.15 -28.94 18.46
C GLY A 192 16.37 -29.19 16.96
N ILE A 193 16.27 -28.14 16.14
CA ILE A 193 16.42 -28.24 14.68
C ILE A 193 17.91 -28.20 14.31
N SER A 194 18.47 -29.38 14.02
CA SER A 194 19.84 -29.54 13.53
C SER A 194 19.90 -29.57 12.00
N GLY A 195 20.92 -28.94 11.40
CA GLY A 195 21.15 -28.96 9.95
C GLY A 195 20.20 -28.05 9.15
N VAL A 196 20.41 -27.92 7.84
CA VAL A 196 19.69 -26.93 6.99
C VAL A 196 18.32 -27.41 6.48
N SER A 197 17.90 -28.63 6.81
CA SER A 197 16.62 -29.19 6.36
C SER A 197 15.54 -29.02 7.42
N LEU A 198 14.43 -28.37 7.06
CA LEU A 198 13.25 -28.29 7.91
C LEU A 198 12.27 -29.41 7.55
N SER A 199 11.93 -30.24 8.55
CA SER A 199 10.87 -31.23 8.41
C SER A 199 9.51 -30.57 8.21
N ARG A 200 8.52 -31.34 7.77
CA ARG A 200 7.14 -30.88 7.69
C ARG A 200 6.63 -30.26 9.00
N ASP A 201 6.88 -30.91 10.14
CA ASP A 201 6.47 -30.40 11.46
C ASP A 201 7.17 -29.07 11.80
N ASN A 202 8.46 -28.93 11.47
CA ASN A 202 9.18 -27.66 11.67
C ASN A 202 8.55 -26.55 10.83
N VAL A 203 8.25 -26.80 9.54
CA VAL A 203 7.61 -25.83 8.65
C VAL A 203 6.22 -25.43 9.15
N GLU A 204 5.45 -26.39 9.70
CA GLU A 204 4.15 -26.10 10.30
C GLU A 204 4.26 -25.19 11.53
N VAL A 205 5.21 -25.47 12.43
CA VAL A 205 5.46 -24.68 13.65
C VAL A 205 5.99 -23.28 13.30
N LEU A 206 6.94 -23.17 12.36
CA LEU A 206 7.55 -21.89 11.99
C LEU A 206 6.59 -20.96 11.26
N GLY A 207 5.61 -21.49 10.53
CA GLY A 207 4.55 -20.72 9.89
C GLY A 207 5.11 -19.62 8.97
N ASN A 208 4.71 -18.37 9.18
CA ASN A 208 5.13 -17.20 8.43
C ASN A 208 6.61 -16.81 8.66
N MET A 209 7.31 -17.43 9.63
CA MET A 209 8.75 -17.22 9.80
C MET A 209 9.53 -17.64 8.56
N VAL A 210 8.95 -18.50 7.71
CA VAL A 210 9.53 -18.88 6.40
C VAL A 210 9.89 -17.69 5.52
N CYS A 211 9.17 -16.57 5.67
CA CYS A 211 9.41 -15.34 4.90
C CYS A 211 10.76 -14.69 5.25
N THR A 212 11.38 -15.09 6.36
CA THR A 212 12.68 -14.58 6.82
C THR A 212 13.83 -15.55 6.59
N LEU A 213 13.53 -16.75 6.07
CA LEU A 213 14.52 -17.79 5.84
C LEU A 213 15.37 -17.48 4.61
N ASP A 214 16.60 -17.95 4.68
CA ASP A 214 17.52 -17.85 3.57
C ASP A 214 17.26 -18.94 2.51
N ARG A 215 17.99 -18.83 1.41
CA ARG A 215 17.92 -19.79 0.29
C ARG A 215 18.15 -21.24 0.75
N SER A 216 19.13 -21.46 1.61
CA SER A 216 19.57 -22.80 1.99
C SER A 216 18.54 -23.50 2.88
N ASP A 217 17.95 -22.77 3.82
CA ASP A 217 16.87 -23.31 4.65
C ASP A 217 15.64 -23.63 3.79
N ILE A 218 15.30 -22.79 2.81
CA ILE A 218 14.13 -23.03 1.95
C ILE A 218 14.34 -24.23 1.02
N GLU A 219 15.47 -24.29 0.28
CA GLU A 219 15.72 -25.34 -0.72
C GLU A 219 15.74 -26.75 -0.13
N ASN A 220 16.18 -26.88 1.13
CA ASN A 220 16.33 -28.17 1.80
C ASN A 220 15.13 -28.55 2.68
N SER A 221 14.07 -27.72 2.69
CA SER A 221 12.87 -27.95 3.50
C SER A 221 11.86 -28.86 2.83
N ASP A 222 10.94 -29.39 3.65
CA ASP A 222 9.75 -30.09 3.15
C ASP A 222 8.94 -29.22 2.17
N PRO A 223 8.40 -29.78 1.06
CA PRO A 223 7.65 -29.01 0.06
C PRO A 223 6.46 -28.20 0.59
N LEU A 224 5.94 -28.52 1.79
CA LEU A 224 4.92 -27.71 2.46
C LEU A 224 5.36 -26.25 2.65
N ILE A 225 6.67 -25.96 2.63
CA ILE A 225 7.18 -24.59 2.76
C ILE A 225 6.62 -23.65 1.67
N LEU A 226 6.33 -24.17 0.48
CA LEU A 226 5.69 -23.41 -0.60
C LEU A 226 4.32 -22.86 -0.18
N GLU A 227 3.57 -23.60 0.64
CA GLU A 227 2.29 -23.13 1.16
C GLU A 227 2.44 -21.97 2.12
N LYS A 228 3.53 -21.96 2.89
CA LYS A 228 3.84 -20.89 3.82
C LYS A 228 4.38 -19.65 3.09
N LEU A 229 5.14 -19.84 2.01
CA LEU A 229 5.68 -18.74 1.20
C LEU A 229 4.58 -17.89 0.52
N LYS A 230 3.40 -18.46 0.25
CA LYS A 230 2.24 -17.71 -0.28
C LYS A 230 1.79 -16.56 0.61
N ALA A 231 2.00 -16.68 1.92
CA ALA A 231 1.62 -15.68 2.90
C ALA A 231 2.66 -14.54 3.03
N CYS A 232 3.82 -14.66 2.38
CA CYS A 232 4.84 -13.63 2.38
C CYS A 232 4.40 -12.43 1.54
N LYS A 233 4.57 -11.23 2.09
CA LYS A 233 4.29 -9.97 1.38
C LYS A 233 5.24 -9.74 0.20
N ASP A 234 6.48 -10.17 0.37
CA ASP A 234 7.52 -10.08 -0.65
C ASP A 234 8.52 -11.23 -0.54
N LEU A 235 9.22 -11.53 -1.63
CA LEU A 235 10.27 -12.55 -1.70
C LEU A 235 11.54 -11.98 -2.33
N SER A 236 12.66 -12.13 -1.65
CA SER A 236 13.97 -11.77 -2.20
C SER A 236 14.36 -12.68 -3.37
N ALA A 237 15.23 -12.21 -4.27
CA ALA A 237 15.70 -12.99 -5.41
C ALA A 237 16.29 -14.37 -5.02
N SER A 238 16.93 -14.45 -3.85
CA SER A 238 17.48 -15.71 -3.33
C SER A 238 16.38 -16.68 -2.87
N GLN A 239 15.32 -16.18 -2.23
CA GLN A 239 14.14 -16.97 -1.86
C GLN A 239 13.35 -17.41 -3.10
N VAL A 240 13.23 -16.55 -4.11
CA VAL A 240 12.62 -16.91 -5.40
C VAL A 240 13.39 -18.05 -6.07
N ALA A 241 14.72 -17.99 -6.12
CA ALA A 241 15.53 -19.07 -6.67
C ALA A 241 15.35 -20.39 -5.90
N ALA A 242 15.23 -20.32 -4.57
CA ALA A 242 14.96 -21.49 -3.72
C ALA A 242 13.60 -22.12 -4.02
N MET A 243 12.56 -21.27 -4.08
CA MET A 243 11.20 -21.65 -4.43
C MET A 243 11.14 -22.33 -5.81
N GLU A 244 11.78 -21.73 -6.83
CA GLU A 244 11.84 -22.34 -8.17
C GLU A 244 12.55 -23.69 -8.17
N THR A 245 13.63 -23.83 -7.40
CA THR A 245 14.36 -25.10 -7.25
C THR A 245 13.45 -26.19 -6.69
N LEU A 246 12.63 -25.88 -5.67
CA LEU A 246 11.63 -26.80 -5.14
C LEU A 246 10.57 -27.16 -6.19
N LEU A 247 10.01 -26.17 -6.89
CA LEU A 247 8.99 -26.38 -7.93
C LEU A 247 9.52 -27.24 -9.10
N LEU A 248 10.76 -27.00 -9.53
CA LEU A 248 11.42 -27.74 -10.60
C LEU A 248 11.78 -29.18 -10.21
N SER A 249 11.88 -29.49 -8.92
CA SER A 249 12.18 -30.85 -8.46
C SER A 249 11.12 -31.88 -8.86
N GLY A 250 9.88 -31.43 -9.16
CA GLY A 250 8.74 -32.28 -9.46
C GLY A 250 8.20 -33.07 -8.26
N LYS A 251 8.78 -32.91 -7.06
CA LYS A 251 8.39 -33.62 -5.83
C LYS A 251 7.35 -32.88 -5.00
N THR A 252 6.94 -31.70 -5.43
CA THR A 252 5.92 -30.89 -4.75
C THR A 252 4.52 -31.43 -5.05
N GLN A 253 3.53 -30.99 -4.29
CA GLN A 253 2.13 -31.30 -4.57
C GLN A 253 1.63 -30.78 -5.94
N TYR A 254 2.38 -29.88 -6.57
CA TYR A 254 2.07 -29.32 -7.89
C TYR A 254 2.61 -30.17 -9.06
N GLY A 255 3.34 -31.25 -8.78
CA GLY A 255 3.93 -32.10 -9.80
C GLY A 255 4.98 -31.37 -10.65
N ALA A 256 5.23 -31.89 -11.86
CA ALA A 256 6.22 -31.34 -12.78
C ALA A 256 5.70 -30.08 -13.48
N VAL A 257 6.56 -29.07 -13.66
CA VAL A 257 6.19 -27.76 -14.23
C VAL A 257 5.53 -27.87 -15.61
N ASN A 258 5.95 -28.83 -16.44
CA ASN A 258 5.40 -29.04 -17.78
C ASN A 258 3.99 -29.66 -17.79
N SER A 259 3.49 -30.15 -16.65
CA SER A 259 2.13 -30.68 -16.50
C SER A 259 1.19 -29.71 -15.79
N TRP A 260 1.63 -28.49 -15.48
CA TRP A 260 0.80 -27.52 -14.78
C TRP A 260 -0.35 -27.02 -15.65
N ASP A 261 -1.53 -27.01 -15.05
CA ASP A 261 -2.78 -26.52 -15.62
C ASP A 261 -3.30 -25.29 -14.83
N GLN A 262 -4.50 -24.83 -15.19
CA GLN A 262 -5.13 -23.69 -14.52
C GLN A 262 -5.31 -23.95 -13.02
N GLN A 263 -5.72 -25.16 -12.63
CA GLN A 263 -5.93 -25.52 -11.22
C GLN A 263 -4.62 -25.48 -10.44
N THR A 264 -3.52 -25.89 -11.06
CA THR A 264 -2.18 -25.84 -10.47
C THR A 264 -1.74 -24.40 -10.22
N LEU A 265 -1.91 -23.51 -11.21
CA LEU A 265 -1.60 -22.08 -11.05
C LEU A 265 -2.50 -21.40 -10.01
N GLN A 266 -3.78 -21.78 -9.95
CA GLN A 266 -4.68 -21.31 -8.89
C GLN A 266 -4.22 -21.81 -7.52
N GLY A 267 -3.81 -23.07 -7.44
CA GLY A 267 -3.23 -23.66 -6.23
C GLY A 267 -2.01 -22.88 -5.75
N LEU A 268 -1.14 -22.43 -6.65
CA LEU A 268 0.08 -21.67 -6.33
C LEU A 268 -0.19 -20.26 -5.74
N GLY A 269 -1.41 -19.72 -5.87
CA GLY A 269 -1.79 -18.44 -5.26
C GLY A 269 -0.99 -17.26 -5.80
N THR A 270 -0.24 -16.56 -4.93
CA THR A 270 0.55 -15.36 -5.26
C THR A 270 1.94 -15.67 -5.81
N LEU A 271 2.44 -16.90 -5.64
CA LEU A 271 3.79 -17.30 -6.07
C LEU A 271 4.09 -17.08 -7.56
N PRO A 272 3.12 -17.26 -8.50
CA PRO A 272 3.35 -17.01 -9.92
C PRO A 272 3.86 -15.60 -10.24
N LEU A 273 3.60 -14.61 -9.38
CA LEU A 273 4.08 -13.23 -9.54
C LEU A 273 5.59 -13.08 -9.41
N TYR A 274 6.26 -14.08 -8.82
CA TYR A 274 7.70 -14.08 -8.57
C TYR A 274 8.47 -15.01 -9.52
N LEU A 275 7.78 -15.85 -10.30
CA LEU A 275 8.42 -16.84 -11.15
C LEU A 275 9.17 -16.17 -12.32
N THR A 276 10.31 -16.74 -12.67
CA THR A 276 11.24 -16.22 -13.66
C THR A 276 11.26 -17.06 -14.94
N ARG A 277 12.18 -16.74 -15.85
CA ARG A 277 12.50 -17.53 -17.06
C ARG A 277 12.66 -19.02 -16.78
N ASN A 278 13.21 -19.38 -15.62
CA ASN A 278 13.50 -20.77 -15.27
C ASN A 278 12.26 -21.67 -15.30
N ILE A 279 11.11 -21.10 -14.95
CA ILE A 279 9.81 -21.80 -14.93
C ILE A 279 9.05 -21.54 -16.22
N TRP A 280 8.91 -20.26 -16.63
CA TRP A 280 8.04 -19.90 -17.76
C TRP A 280 8.50 -20.48 -19.10
N THR A 281 9.80 -20.67 -19.31
CA THR A 281 10.35 -21.30 -20.52
C THR A 281 10.05 -22.81 -20.63
N ARG A 282 9.49 -23.43 -19.57
CA ARG A 282 9.07 -24.84 -19.59
C ARG A 282 7.70 -25.06 -20.22
N PHE A 283 6.93 -23.99 -20.42
CA PHE A 283 5.63 -24.04 -21.09
C PHE A 283 5.79 -23.82 -22.59
N THR A 284 4.97 -24.50 -23.38
CA THR A 284 4.86 -24.18 -24.81
C THR A 284 4.05 -22.90 -25.00
N ALA A 285 4.23 -22.21 -26.12
CA ALA A 285 3.44 -21.03 -26.47
C ALA A 285 1.92 -21.31 -26.45
N VAL A 286 1.52 -22.50 -26.92
CA VAL A 286 0.12 -22.96 -26.90
C VAL A 286 -0.37 -23.13 -25.46
N SER A 287 0.41 -23.80 -24.61
CA SER A 287 0.07 -23.99 -23.19
C SER A 287 -0.09 -22.67 -22.44
N LEU A 288 0.81 -21.70 -22.66
CA LEU A 288 0.69 -20.36 -22.07
C LEU A 288 -0.56 -19.63 -22.54
N MET A 289 -0.95 -19.80 -23.80
CA MET A 289 -2.15 -19.20 -24.38
C MET A 289 -3.44 -19.82 -23.82
N THR A 290 -3.47 -21.14 -23.63
CA THR A 290 -4.61 -21.84 -22.99
C THR A 290 -4.78 -21.43 -21.53
N LEU A 291 -3.69 -21.45 -20.76
CA LEU A 291 -3.70 -21.01 -19.35
C LEU A 291 -4.20 -19.56 -19.24
N ARG A 292 -3.83 -18.71 -20.19
CA ARG A 292 -4.29 -17.32 -20.28
C ARG A 292 -5.79 -17.20 -20.56
N CYS A 293 -6.35 -17.97 -21.50
CA CYS A 293 -7.78 -17.94 -21.80
C CYS A 293 -8.61 -18.42 -20.61
N ASP A 294 -8.15 -19.45 -19.91
CA ASP A 294 -8.86 -20.03 -18.78
C ASP A 294 -8.85 -19.11 -17.54
N ILE A 295 -7.75 -18.38 -17.31
CA ILE A 295 -7.63 -17.41 -16.20
C ILE A 295 -8.54 -16.18 -16.39
N ASN A 296 -8.78 -15.76 -17.64
CA ASN A 296 -9.58 -14.57 -17.96
C ASN A 296 -11.10 -14.83 -18.07
N SER A 297 -11.57 -16.02 -17.69
CA SER A 297 -13.00 -16.33 -17.68
C SER A 297 -13.76 -15.50 -16.62
N PRO A 298 -14.91 -14.88 -16.94
CA PRO A 298 -15.61 -13.90 -16.09
C PRO A 298 -16.12 -14.43 -14.73
N ASN A 299 -15.98 -15.73 -14.46
CA ASN A 299 -16.35 -16.33 -13.17
C ASN A 299 -15.24 -16.29 -12.11
N ASN A 300 -14.07 -15.72 -12.40
CA ASN A 300 -12.90 -15.82 -11.52
C ASN A 300 -12.42 -14.46 -10.97
N ASN A 301 -13.23 -13.84 -10.12
CA ASN A 301 -13.00 -12.49 -9.56
C ASN A 301 -11.84 -12.38 -8.54
N SER A 302 -11.05 -13.43 -8.31
CA SER A 302 -10.04 -13.46 -7.22
C SER A 302 -8.62 -13.78 -7.63
N PHE A 303 -8.27 -13.71 -8.92
CA PHE A 303 -6.88 -13.89 -9.37
C PHE A 303 -6.24 -12.57 -9.83
N ILE A 304 -5.78 -11.82 -8.83
CA ILE A 304 -4.71 -10.80 -8.91
C ILE A 304 -5.04 -9.59 -9.81
N LYS A 305 -4.93 -8.38 -9.24
CA LYS A 305 -4.74 -7.14 -10.03
C LYS A 305 -3.75 -7.45 -11.16
N LEU A 306 -4.24 -7.43 -12.40
CA LEU A 306 -3.67 -7.94 -13.66
C LEU A 306 -2.29 -7.35 -14.09
N PHE A 307 -1.46 -6.90 -13.14
CA PHE A 307 -0.35 -5.97 -13.40
C PHE A 307 1.08 -6.49 -13.16
N LYS A 308 1.30 -7.80 -13.05
CA LYS A 308 2.69 -8.34 -13.01
C LYS A 308 2.95 -9.52 -13.95
N TRP A 309 1.95 -9.90 -14.77
CA TRP A 309 2.10 -10.98 -15.75
C TRP A 309 2.81 -10.51 -17.04
N ASN A 310 2.75 -9.20 -17.35
CA ASN A 310 3.09 -8.66 -18.67
C ASN A 310 4.60 -8.46 -18.93
N THR A 311 5.37 -8.14 -17.91
CA THR A 311 6.81 -7.86 -18.06
C THR A 311 7.66 -9.12 -18.22
N LEU A 312 7.14 -10.28 -17.77
CA LEU A 312 7.90 -11.52 -17.74
C LEU A 312 7.68 -12.41 -18.96
N VAL A 313 6.55 -12.32 -19.67
CA VAL A 313 6.31 -13.15 -20.87
C VAL A 313 6.65 -12.41 -22.18
N ALA A 314 6.44 -11.09 -22.24
CA ALA A 314 6.62 -10.31 -23.47
C ALA A 314 8.10 -10.07 -23.86
N ASN A 315 8.99 -9.90 -22.88
CA ASN A 315 10.41 -9.58 -23.13
C ASN A 315 11.31 -10.80 -23.39
N GLN A 316 10.73 -11.99 -23.64
CA GLN A 316 11.46 -13.25 -23.58
C GLN A 316 11.25 -14.19 -24.76
N ILE A 317 10.43 -13.80 -25.76
CA ILE A 317 10.39 -14.49 -27.04
C ILE A 317 11.54 -13.95 -27.91
N PRO A 318 12.46 -14.81 -28.41
CA PRO A 318 13.57 -14.37 -29.25
C PRO A 318 13.08 -13.62 -30.49
N THR A 319 13.56 -12.38 -30.63
CA THR A 319 13.52 -11.55 -31.83
C THR A 319 14.22 -12.26 -32.99
N LEU A 320 13.47 -12.94 -33.86
CA LEU A 320 14.02 -13.45 -35.13
C LEU A 320 13.11 -13.24 -36.36
N PHE A 321 11.98 -12.54 -36.23
CA PHE A 321 11.02 -12.37 -37.34
C PHE A 321 10.62 -10.95 -37.74
N LEU A 322 11.24 -9.88 -37.23
CA LEU A 322 10.81 -8.50 -37.52
C LEU A 322 11.89 -7.64 -38.17
N LYS A 323 12.23 -7.95 -39.42
CA LYS A 323 12.87 -6.97 -40.32
C LYS A 323 12.14 -6.73 -41.65
N LEU A 324 10.99 -7.35 -41.88
CA LEU A 324 10.24 -7.16 -43.12
C LEU A 324 8.74 -7.20 -42.83
N LEU A 325 8.09 -6.03 -42.76
CA LEU A 325 6.75 -5.71 -43.32
C LEU A 325 6.31 -4.31 -42.81
N LYS A 326 6.09 -3.37 -43.74
CA LYS A 326 5.67 -1.98 -43.50
C LYS A 326 4.14 -1.86 -43.37
N GLY A 327 3.51 -2.57 -42.44
CA GLY A 327 2.07 -2.44 -42.22
C GLY A 327 1.55 -3.16 -40.98
N CYS A 328 0.35 -2.77 -40.55
CA CYS A 328 -0.41 -3.46 -39.51
C CYS A 328 -0.77 -4.88 -39.98
N SER A 329 -0.21 -5.91 -39.36
CA SER A 329 -0.47 -7.32 -39.68
C SER A 329 -1.49 -7.98 -38.75
N GLU A 330 -1.66 -7.43 -37.54
CA GLU A 330 -2.54 -7.95 -36.50
C GLU A 330 -4.00 -7.43 -36.62
N GLY A 331 -4.29 -6.64 -37.66
CA GLY A 331 -5.58 -5.99 -37.90
C GLY A 331 -5.71 -4.65 -37.15
N ASN A 332 -6.39 -3.65 -37.72
CA ASN A 332 -6.46 -2.32 -37.10
C ASN A 332 -7.17 -2.36 -35.75
N ILE A 333 -6.66 -1.55 -34.81
CA ILE A 333 -7.28 -1.35 -33.51
C ILE A 333 -8.56 -0.54 -33.73
N THR A 334 -9.67 -1.06 -33.19
CA THR A 334 -11.01 -0.47 -33.23
C THR A 334 -11.58 -0.35 -31.82
N GLN A 335 -12.70 0.37 -31.67
CA GLN A 335 -13.42 0.45 -30.39
C GLN A 335 -13.76 -0.93 -29.80
N VAL A 336 -14.11 -1.92 -30.64
CA VAL A 336 -14.41 -3.29 -30.19
C VAL A 336 -13.17 -3.94 -29.58
N THR A 337 -12.02 -3.82 -30.23
CA THR A 337 -10.75 -4.33 -29.69
C THR A 337 -10.33 -3.59 -28.44
N VAL A 338 -10.55 -2.28 -28.34
CA VAL A 338 -10.22 -1.49 -27.13
C VAL A 338 -11.14 -1.85 -25.97
N SER A 339 -12.40 -2.20 -26.24
CA SER A 339 -13.36 -2.59 -25.20
C SER A 339 -13.03 -3.93 -24.57
N ASP A 340 -12.34 -4.81 -25.30
CA ASP A 340 -11.88 -6.10 -24.82
C ASP A 340 -11.00 -5.93 -23.55
N PRO A 341 -11.29 -6.64 -22.44
CA PRO A 341 -10.46 -6.57 -21.22
C PRO A 341 -9.00 -6.97 -21.45
N SER A 342 -8.71 -7.71 -22.53
CA SER A 342 -7.38 -8.10 -22.97
C SER A 342 -6.74 -7.14 -23.98
N PHE A 343 -7.25 -5.94 -24.18
CA PHE A 343 -6.49 -4.90 -24.88
C PHE A 343 -5.32 -4.41 -24.00
N PRO A 344 -4.10 -4.15 -24.53
CA PRO A 344 -3.67 -4.19 -25.94
C PRO A 344 -3.06 -5.53 -26.40
N PHE A 345 -3.32 -6.63 -25.70
CA PHE A 345 -2.71 -7.91 -26.03
C PHE A 345 -3.10 -8.41 -27.44
N GLY A 346 -2.10 -8.85 -28.20
CA GLY A 346 -2.21 -9.16 -29.63
C GLY A 346 -1.37 -8.21 -30.47
N TYR A 347 -1.07 -7.03 -29.94
CA TYR A 347 -0.19 -6.04 -30.56
C TYR A 347 1.10 -5.94 -29.75
N ASN A 348 2.23 -6.32 -30.34
CA ASN A 348 3.52 -5.88 -29.80
C ASN A 348 3.70 -4.37 -30.02
N GLN A 349 4.68 -3.74 -29.39
CA GLN A 349 4.86 -2.28 -29.46
C GLN A 349 4.88 -1.74 -30.91
N LEU A 350 5.55 -2.43 -31.83
CA LEU A 350 5.59 -2.05 -33.25
C LEU A 350 4.22 -2.19 -33.92
N GLN A 351 3.52 -3.31 -33.70
CA GLN A 351 2.18 -3.52 -34.25
C GLN A 351 1.17 -2.56 -33.63
N PHE A 352 1.30 -2.23 -32.34
CA PHE A 352 0.45 -1.25 -31.68
C PHE A 352 0.61 0.14 -32.30
N GLU A 353 1.85 0.55 -32.59
CA GLU A 353 2.12 1.79 -33.30
C GLU A 353 1.53 1.81 -34.71
N LEU A 354 1.64 0.70 -35.44
CA LEU A 354 1.17 0.61 -36.82
C LEU A 354 -0.35 0.43 -36.94
N CYS A 355 -0.99 -0.21 -35.96
CA CYS A 355 -2.40 -0.58 -36.00
C CYS A 355 -3.32 0.40 -35.25
N LEU A 356 -2.78 1.29 -34.41
CA LEU A 356 -3.57 2.30 -33.69
C LEU A 356 -3.70 3.58 -34.52
N ASP A 357 -4.88 3.81 -35.09
CA ASP A 357 -5.15 5.04 -35.83
C ASP A 357 -5.46 6.22 -34.89
N VAL A 358 -5.06 7.43 -35.29
CA VAL A 358 -5.23 8.66 -34.48
C VAL A 358 -6.70 8.94 -34.10
N PRO A 359 -7.70 8.80 -35.00
CA PRO A 359 -9.10 8.97 -34.63
C PRO A 359 -9.57 7.97 -33.57
N ILE A 360 -9.15 6.70 -33.70
CA ILE A 360 -9.50 5.65 -32.72
C ILE A 360 -8.90 5.96 -31.35
N LEU A 361 -7.66 6.44 -31.31
CA LEU A 361 -7.04 6.90 -30.08
C LEU A 361 -7.85 8.04 -29.45
N LYS A 362 -8.25 9.05 -30.24
CA LYS A 362 -9.00 10.21 -29.74
C LYS A 362 -10.34 9.81 -29.12
N ASP A 363 -11.10 8.97 -29.83
CA ASP A 363 -12.44 8.57 -29.41
C ASP A 363 -12.43 7.60 -28.20
N ASN A 364 -11.28 7.00 -27.89
CA ASN A 364 -11.14 5.97 -26.85
C ASN A 364 -9.98 6.24 -25.88
N LEU A 365 -9.51 7.48 -25.78
CA LEU A 365 -8.27 7.84 -25.08
C LEU A 365 -8.25 7.33 -23.64
N HIS A 366 -9.32 7.60 -22.90
CA HIS A 366 -9.47 7.17 -21.51
C HIS A 366 -9.34 5.64 -21.34
N SER A 367 -10.08 4.88 -22.14
CA SER A 367 -10.09 3.41 -22.09
C SER A 367 -8.74 2.81 -22.47
N ILE A 368 -8.02 3.43 -23.40
CA ILE A 368 -6.68 3.00 -23.82
C ILE A 368 -5.67 3.31 -22.71
N CYS A 369 -5.67 4.52 -22.14
CA CYS A 369 -4.74 4.91 -21.07
C CYS A 369 -4.92 4.06 -19.81
N GLN A 370 -6.15 3.67 -19.47
CA GLN A 370 -6.42 2.78 -18.32
C GLN A 370 -5.91 1.34 -18.51
N LYS A 371 -5.69 0.90 -19.74
CA LYS A 371 -5.30 -0.49 -20.07
C LYS A 371 -3.82 -0.64 -20.39
N VAL A 372 -3.05 0.45 -20.44
CA VAL A 372 -1.66 0.47 -20.89
C VAL A 372 -0.74 1.06 -19.83
N ASP A 373 0.24 0.27 -19.37
CA ASP A 373 1.19 0.68 -18.32
C ASP A 373 2.66 0.42 -18.69
N ASP A 374 2.93 -0.02 -19.92
CA ASP A 374 4.28 -0.21 -20.41
C ASP A 374 4.77 1.09 -21.07
N ASP A 375 5.90 1.61 -20.61
CA ASP A 375 6.52 2.86 -21.08
C ASP A 375 6.60 2.95 -22.61
N GLY A 376 6.83 1.81 -23.28
CA GLY A 376 6.93 1.74 -24.73
C GLY A 376 5.60 2.03 -25.44
N TYR A 377 4.50 1.48 -24.93
CA TYR A 377 3.15 1.75 -25.46
C TYR A 377 2.67 3.14 -25.05
N GLN A 378 2.96 3.58 -23.82
CA GLN A 378 2.63 4.91 -23.34
C GLN A 378 3.27 6.01 -24.20
N ARG A 379 4.55 5.85 -24.59
CA ARG A 379 5.22 6.75 -25.53
C ARG A 379 4.56 6.78 -26.91
N ILE A 380 4.06 5.63 -27.40
CA ILE A 380 3.31 5.59 -28.67
C ILE A 380 2.00 6.37 -28.54
N ILE A 381 1.28 6.21 -27.44
CA ILE A 381 0.04 6.94 -27.16
C ILE A 381 0.33 8.45 -27.18
N LEU A 382 1.34 8.92 -26.45
CA LEU A 382 1.74 10.33 -26.41
C LEU A 382 2.13 10.87 -27.80
N ASN A 383 2.91 10.11 -28.57
CA ASN A 383 3.29 10.48 -29.94
C ASN A 383 2.07 10.64 -30.86
N LYS A 384 1.11 9.72 -30.79
CA LYS A 384 -0.13 9.78 -31.59
C LYS A 384 -1.09 10.87 -31.09
N LEU A 385 -1.10 11.15 -29.79
CA LEU A 385 -1.88 12.23 -29.21
C LEU A 385 -1.37 13.59 -29.69
N ASN A 386 -0.05 13.79 -29.74
CA ASN A 386 0.55 15.00 -30.31
C ASN A 386 0.26 15.15 -31.81
N GLN A 387 0.16 14.03 -32.55
CA GLN A 387 -0.28 14.06 -33.96
C GLN A 387 -1.75 14.46 -34.07
N ALA A 388 -2.60 14.05 -33.13
CA ALA A 388 -4.01 14.42 -33.06
C ALA A 388 -4.22 15.91 -32.74
N PHE A 389 -3.34 16.46 -31.90
CA PHE A 389 -3.44 17.82 -31.36
C PHE A 389 -2.16 18.63 -31.62
N PRO A 390 -1.87 18.99 -32.89
CA PRO A 390 -0.63 19.68 -33.25
C PRO A 390 -0.53 21.11 -32.67
N SER A 391 -1.65 21.71 -32.28
CA SER A 391 -1.70 23.05 -31.66
C SER A 391 -1.68 23.00 -30.13
N GLY A 392 -1.53 21.83 -29.53
CA GLY A 392 -1.54 21.61 -28.10
C GLY A 392 -2.71 20.74 -27.64
N VAL A 393 -2.45 19.90 -26.63
CA VAL A 393 -3.43 18.94 -26.07
C VAL A 393 -4.34 19.69 -25.07
N PRO A 394 -5.66 19.68 -25.27
CA PRO A 394 -6.58 20.42 -24.39
C PRO A 394 -6.75 19.74 -23.01
N ASP A 395 -7.14 20.53 -22.01
CA ASP A 395 -7.32 20.12 -20.60
C ASP A 395 -8.06 18.77 -20.44
N GLN A 396 -9.19 18.60 -21.15
CA GLN A 396 -10.02 17.40 -21.03
C GLN A 396 -9.27 16.11 -21.40
N GLU A 397 -8.37 16.19 -22.40
CA GLU A 397 -7.64 15.02 -22.87
C GLU A 397 -6.38 14.76 -22.02
N VAL A 398 -5.76 15.83 -21.51
CA VAL A 398 -4.67 15.74 -20.54
C VAL A 398 -5.14 15.06 -19.25
N GLN A 399 -6.35 15.40 -18.80
CA GLN A 399 -6.97 14.79 -17.62
C GLN A 399 -7.16 13.27 -17.75
N MET A 400 -7.29 12.75 -18.98
CA MET A 400 -7.49 11.32 -19.23
C MET A 400 -6.21 10.49 -19.29
N LEU A 401 -5.03 11.13 -19.27
CA LEU A 401 -3.75 10.44 -19.49
C LEU A 401 -3.36 9.49 -18.35
N ALA A 402 -3.78 9.74 -17.11
CA ALA A 402 -3.45 8.89 -15.96
C ALA A 402 -1.93 8.54 -15.94
N SER A 403 -1.56 7.26 -15.81
CA SER A 403 -0.16 6.82 -15.80
C SER A 403 0.62 7.11 -17.09
N VAL A 404 -0.06 7.24 -18.23
CA VAL A 404 0.58 7.60 -19.52
C VAL A 404 1.29 8.95 -19.43
N SER A 405 0.77 9.87 -18.61
CA SER A 405 1.39 11.20 -18.41
C SER A 405 2.82 11.13 -17.88
N ARG A 406 3.20 10.06 -17.16
CA ARG A 406 4.55 9.89 -16.58
C ARG A 406 5.61 9.56 -17.62
N SER A 407 5.19 8.98 -18.75
CA SER A 407 6.07 8.70 -19.89
C SER A 407 6.31 9.92 -20.80
N ALA A 408 5.72 11.07 -20.47
CA ALA A 408 5.79 12.29 -21.28
C ALA A 408 7.14 13.00 -21.17
N THR A 409 7.67 13.46 -22.30
CA THR A 409 8.86 14.29 -22.34
C THR A 409 8.53 15.75 -22.00
N LEU A 410 9.54 16.57 -21.69
CA LEU A 410 9.34 18.01 -21.46
C LEU A 410 8.70 18.72 -22.67
N ASP A 411 8.99 18.25 -23.89
CA ASP A 411 8.40 18.77 -25.13
C ASP A 411 6.90 18.43 -25.20
N ASP A 412 6.52 17.20 -24.83
CA ASP A 412 5.10 16.80 -24.75
C ASP A 412 4.35 17.67 -23.74
N ILE A 413 4.90 17.81 -22.53
CA ILE A 413 4.29 18.56 -21.43
C ILE A 413 4.14 20.05 -21.81
N SER A 414 5.12 20.63 -22.52
CA SER A 414 5.05 22.03 -22.96
C SER A 414 3.90 22.33 -23.92
N LYS A 415 3.33 21.30 -24.55
CA LYS A 415 2.19 21.40 -25.49
C LYS A 415 0.85 21.18 -24.80
N TRP A 416 0.82 20.86 -23.51
CA TRP A 416 -0.43 20.65 -22.78
C TRP A 416 -1.03 21.99 -22.36
N ASN A 417 -2.32 22.15 -22.62
CA ASN A 417 -3.09 23.25 -22.09
C ASN A 417 -3.61 22.86 -20.70
N ILE A 418 -2.99 23.38 -19.65
CA ILE A 418 -3.33 23.09 -18.25
C ILE A 418 -3.91 24.37 -17.64
N THR A 419 -5.19 24.59 -17.92
CA THR A 419 -5.91 25.79 -17.48
C THR A 419 -6.91 25.50 -16.37
N GLU A 420 -7.32 24.25 -16.20
CA GLU A 420 -8.28 23.82 -15.18
C GLU A 420 -7.58 23.14 -13.99
N LEU A 421 -8.08 23.40 -12.77
CA LEU A 421 -7.53 22.81 -11.54
C LEU A 421 -7.68 21.29 -11.54
N ASP A 422 -8.78 20.78 -12.10
CA ASP A 422 -9.07 19.36 -12.19
C ASP A 422 -8.05 18.62 -13.09
N THR A 423 -7.54 19.28 -14.12
CA THR A 423 -6.45 18.76 -14.97
C THR A 423 -5.16 18.66 -14.19
N LEU A 424 -4.80 19.70 -13.42
CA LEU A 424 -3.62 19.66 -12.57
C LEU A 424 -3.73 18.58 -11.48
N ALA A 425 -4.91 18.45 -10.86
CA ALA A 425 -5.17 17.42 -9.85
C ALA A 425 -5.05 16.00 -10.43
N ALA A 426 -5.58 15.76 -11.64
CA ALA A 426 -5.42 14.49 -12.33
C ALA A 426 -3.95 14.18 -12.64
N LEU A 427 -3.19 15.16 -13.13
CA LEU A 427 -1.75 15.00 -13.37
C LEU A 427 -0.96 14.74 -12.09
N MET A 428 -1.41 15.22 -10.93
CA MET A 428 -0.74 15.06 -9.63
C MET A 428 -1.24 13.86 -8.82
N ASN A 429 -2.03 12.98 -9.42
CA ASN A 429 -2.50 11.76 -8.74
C ASN A 429 -1.34 10.79 -8.45
N PRO A 430 -1.10 10.40 -7.18
CA PRO A 430 0.01 9.50 -6.82
C PRO A 430 -0.22 8.06 -7.28
N GLU A 431 -1.46 7.66 -7.56
CA GLU A 431 -1.76 6.31 -8.07
C GLU A 431 -1.26 6.10 -9.50
N ASP A 432 -0.99 7.18 -10.23
CA ASP A 432 -0.56 7.16 -11.63
C ASP A 432 0.97 7.12 -11.80
N GLY A 433 1.72 6.96 -10.70
CA GLY A 433 3.18 6.86 -10.70
C GLY A 433 3.91 8.18 -10.39
N THR A 434 5.24 8.13 -10.32
CA THR A 434 6.08 9.26 -9.89
C THR A 434 6.58 10.08 -11.08
N TRP A 435 6.62 11.40 -10.95
CA TRP A 435 7.25 12.28 -11.92
C TRP A 435 8.78 12.35 -11.73
N GLU A 436 9.53 12.53 -12.82
CA GLU A 436 10.92 12.95 -12.71
C GLU A 436 11.02 14.44 -12.36
N THR A 437 11.99 14.82 -11.53
CA THR A 437 12.10 16.16 -10.92
C THR A 437 12.10 17.31 -11.94
N ALA A 438 12.57 17.08 -13.18
CA ALA A 438 12.53 18.08 -14.25
C ALA A 438 11.13 18.26 -14.87
N GLN A 439 10.32 17.19 -14.96
CA GLN A 439 8.98 17.19 -15.57
C GLN A 439 7.96 17.91 -14.69
N VAL A 440 8.12 17.85 -13.37
CA VAL A 440 7.23 18.48 -12.38
C VAL A 440 7.13 20.00 -12.54
N SER A 441 8.24 20.65 -12.93
CA SER A 441 8.35 22.11 -12.95
C SER A 441 7.55 22.80 -14.07
N LEU A 442 7.17 22.08 -15.12
CA LEU A 442 6.50 22.63 -16.31
C LEU A 442 4.97 22.77 -16.15
N PRO A 443 4.23 21.74 -15.70
CA PRO A 443 2.81 21.86 -15.37
C PRO A 443 2.55 22.93 -14.30
N GLU A 444 3.45 23.02 -13.31
CA GLU A 444 3.42 24.03 -12.25
C GLU A 444 3.63 25.45 -12.81
N CYS A 445 4.57 25.64 -13.74
CA CYS A 445 4.79 26.92 -14.40
C CYS A 445 3.61 27.31 -15.30
N LEU A 446 3.05 26.36 -16.08
CA LEU A 446 1.92 26.60 -16.98
C LEU A 446 0.68 27.08 -16.21
N TRP A 447 0.35 26.44 -15.09
CA TRP A 447 -0.70 26.90 -14.18
C TRP A 447 -0.43 28.30 -13.62
N LYS A 448 0.83 28.60 -13.26
CA LYS A 448 1.21 29.89 -12.69
C LYS A 448 1.02 31.06 -13.66
N PHE A 449 1.08 30.81 -14.98
CA PHE A 449 0.88 31.83 -16.02
C PHE A 449 -0.60 32.10 -16.35
N THR A 450 -1.54 31.23 -15.97
CA THR A 450 -2.98 31.41 -16.24
C THR A 450 -3.71 32.26 -15.19
N GLY A 451 -3.02 32.66 -14.10
CA GLY A 451 -3.42 33.78 -13.25
C GLY A 451 -4.63 33.56 -12.33
N GLN A 452 -5.07 32.33 -12.08
CA GLN A 452 -6.23 32.07 -11.22
C GLN A 452 -5.83 31.71 -9.78
N GLN A 453 -6.07 32.63 -8.84
CA GLN A 453 -6.08 32.37 -7.40
C GLN A 453 -7.50 31.95 -6.98
N HIS A 454 -7.69 30.70 -6.56
CA HIS A 454 -8.90 30.26 -5.86
C HIS A 454 -8.53 29.60 -4.53
N GLU A 455 -9.41 29.73 -3.53
CA GLU A 455 -9.31 29.07 -2.23
C GLU A 455 -9.50 27.56 -2.40
N VAL A 456 -8.50 26.75 -2.00
CA VAL A 456 -8.47 25.31 -2.28
C VAL A 456 -8.54 24.46 -1.01
N GLY A 457 -9.43 23.47 -1.04
CA GLY A 457 -9.48 22.35 -0.11
C GLY A 457 -9.34 21.00 -0.83
N VAL A 458 -8.46 20.87 -1.82
CA VAL A 458 -8.18 19.61 -2.54
C VAL A 458 -6.91 18.97 -2.00
N SER A 459 -6.91 17.63 -1.90
CA SER A 459 -5.76 16.77 -1.60
C SER A 459 -4.67 16.94 -2.69
N MET A 460 -3.91 18.04 -2.65
CA MET A 460 -2.72 18.20 -3.48
C MET A 460 -1.60 17.34 -2.92
N ASP A 461 -0.94 16.59 -3.81
CA ASP A 461 0.38 16.04 -3.52
C ASP A 461 1.40 17.19 -3.51
N ILE A 462 1.53 17.81 -2.34
CA ILE A 462 2.43 18.92 -2.01
C ILE A 462 3.91 18.60 -2.20
N THR A 463 4.27 17.33 -2.41
CA THR A 463 5.64 16.86 -2.49
C THR A 463 6.35 17.37 -3.76
N ASN A 464 5.58 17.59 -4.81
CA ASN A 464 6.04 18.02 -6.13
C ASN A 464 5.85 19.52 -6.39
N ILE A 465 5.31 20.30 -5.45
CA ILE A 465 4.98 21.71 -5.70
C ILE A 465 5.96 22.62 -4.96
N SER A 466 6.48 23.67 -5.59
CA SER A 466 7.44 24.59 -4.96
C SER A 466 6.97 25.13 -3.59
N THR A 467 7.93 25.37 -2.69
CA THR A 467 7.69 25.90 -1.32
C THR A 467 6.83 27.17 -1.31
N VAL A 468 6.97 28.01 -2.34
CA VAL A 468 6.22 29.25 -2.50
C VAL A 468 4.74 28.98 -2.78
N VAL A 469 4.42 28.00 -3.63
CA VAL A 469 3.02 27.64 -3.92
C VAL A 469 2.41 26.94 -2.70
N VAL A 470 3.13 26.06 -2.01
CA VAL A 470 2.67 25.48 -0.73
C VAL A 470 2.32 26.58 0.27
N LYS A 471 3.17 27.60 0.40
CA LYS A 471 2.93 28.74 1.27
C LYS A 471 1.74 29.59 0.81
N VAL A 472 1.61 29.90 -0.48
CA VAL A 472 0.50 30.73 -0.99
C VAL A 472 -0.84 29.99 -0.88
N THR A 473 -0.88 28.70 -1.21
CA THR A 473 -2.09 27.87 -1.21
C THR A 473 -2.58 27.55 0.20
N LEU A 474 -1.68 27.27 1.15
CA LEU A 474 -2.07 26.84 2.52
C LEU A 474 -2.14 27.99 3.53
N ASN A 475 -1.37 29.07 3.35
CA ASN A 475 -1.41 30.21 4.27
C ASN A 475 -2.72 31.02 4.14
N ALA A 476 -3.49 30.80 3.08
CA ALA A 476 -4.78 31.44 2.86
C ALA A 476 -5.91 30.85 3.73
N SER A 477 -5.76 29.68 4.37
CA SER A 477 -6.79 29.14 5.28
C SER A 477 -6.29 28.05 6.24
N LEU A 478 -6.07 28.41 7.52
CA LEU A 478 -5.79 27.47 8.62
C LEU A 478 -6.89 26.38 8.78
N SER A 479 -8.10 26.65 8.30
CA SER A 479 -9.22 25.70 8.26
C SER A 479 -9.00 24.55 7.28
N VAL A 480 -8.24 24.76 6.19
CA VAL A 480 -7.94 23.71 5.21
C VAL A 480 -7.12 22.61 5.86
N VAL A 481 -6.02 22.96 6.55
CA VAL A 481 -5.16 21.96 7.22
C VAL A 481 -5.89 21.20 8.32
N ARG A 482 -6.83 21.84 9.02
CA ARG A 482 -7.67 21.13 10.01
C ARG A 482 -8.63 20.14 9.34
N ASN A 483 -9.20 20.50 8.19
CA ASN A 483 -10.25 19.75 7.53
C ASN A 483 -9.75 18.85 6.38
N THR A 484 -8.44 18.70 6.25
CA THR A 484 -7.81 17.74 5.33
C THR A 484 -7.43 16.46 6.05
N LYS A 485 -7.29 15.39 5.28
CA LYS A 485 -6.60 14.19 5.75
C LYS A 485 -5.14 14.50 6.10
N HIS A 486 -4.53 13.59 6.85
CA HIS A 486 -3.10 13.62 7.07
C HIS A 486 -2.38 13.60 5.72
N LEU A 487 -1.46 14.55 5.51
CA LEU A 487 -0.72 14.71 4.26
C LEU A 487 0.55 13.85 4.32
N ASP A 488 0.78 13.04 3.29
CA ASP A 488 2.08 12.37 3.14
C ASP A 488 3.13 13.41 2.75
N VAL A 489 4.12 13.60 3.61
CA VAL A 489 5.21 14.55 3.40
C VAL A 489 6.55 13.85 3.17
N ALA A 490 6.59 12.52 3.01
CA ALA A 490 7.84 11.77 2.94
C ALA A 490 8.79 12.33 1.86
N SER A 491 8.26 12.54 0.65
CA SER A 491 8.96 13.10 -0.52
C SER A 491 9.10 14.63 -0.51
N CYS A 492 8.52 15.35 0.46
CA CYS A 492 8.73 16.80 0.59
C CYS A 492 10.19 17.13 0.96
N SER A 493 10.72 18.19 0.36
CA SER A 493 11.95 18.87 0.76
C SER A 493 11.87 19.40 2.21
N THR A 494 13.03 19.61 2.83
CA THR A 494 13.14 20.14 4.19
C THR A 494 12.41 21.48 4.36
N GLU A 495 12.47 22.35 3.36
CA GLU A 495 11.82 23.67 3.44
C GLU A 495 10.29 23.57 3.31
N GLN A 496 9.77 22.68 2.47
CA GLN A 496 8.33 22.39 2.42
C GLN A 496 7.85 21.84 3.77
N LYS A 497 8.59 20.86 4.34
CA LYS A 497 8.30 20.28 5.65
C LYS A 497 8.26 21.36 6.75
N ARG A 498 9.21 22.31 6.74
CA ARG A 498 9.23 23.43 7.69
C ARG A 498 7.98 24.29 7.60
N VAL A 499 7.59 24.71 6.39
CA VAL A 499 6.38 25.53 6.17
C VAL A 499 5.11 24.78 6.61
N LEU A 500 4.99 23.50 6.25
CA LEU A 500 3.85 22.66 6.64
C LEU A 500 3.78 22.46 8.15
N TYR A 501 4.93 22.28 8.80
CA TYR A 501 4.99 22.19 10.25
C TYR A 501 4.54 23.49 10.93
N GLU A 502 4.99 24.66 10.46
CA GLU A 502 4.57 25.97 11.02
C GLU A 502 3.06 26.19 10.90
N ILE A 503 2.49 25.86 9.74
CA ILE A 503 1.05 25.98 9.48
C ILE A 503 0.27 24.97 10.34
N SER A 504 0.70 23.71 10.41
CA SER A 504 0.03 22.67 11.21
C SER A 504 0.11 22.94 12.72
N ASN A 505 1.25 23.38 13.23
CA ASN A 505 1.44 23.81 14.63
C ASN A 505 0.45 24.92 15.03
N THR A 506 0.28 25.90 14.15
CA THR A 506 -0.69 26.99 14.36
C THR A 506 -2.12 26.46 14.27
N SER A 507 -2.40 25.64 13.26
CA SER A 507 -3.72 25.06 13.01
C SER A 507 -4.16 24.18 14.19
N PHE A 508 -3.33 23.29 14.71
CA PHE A 508 -3.73 22.36 15.78
C PHE A 508 -3.53 22.91 17.20
N SER A 509 -3.21 24.20 17.36
CA SER A 509 -2.99 24.86 18.65
C SER A 509 -4.12 24.69 19.67
N VAL A 510 -5.36 24.51 19.21
CA VAL A 510 -6.55 24.27 20.05
C VAL A 510 -6.51 22.94 20.83
N HIS A 511 -5.68 21.98 20.42
CA HIS A 511 -5.56 20.66 21.05
C HIS A 511 -4.36 20.55 21.99
N ARG A 512 -3.66 21.66 22.29
CA ARG A 512 -2.46 21.66 23.14
C ARG A 512 -2.72 21.27 24.60
N ASP A 513 -3.97 21.32 25.04
CA ASP A 513 -4.43 20.83 26.35
C ASP A 513 -4.19 19.33 26.53
N ASN A 514 -4.22 18.55 25.44
CA ASN A 514 -3.83 17.15 25.43
C ASN A 514 -2.60 16.93 24.53
N PRO A 515 -1.38 16.85 25.11
CA PRO A 515 -0.15 16.69 24.35
C PRO A 515 -0.12 15.48 23.43
N ILE A 516 -0.84 14.39 23.77
CA ILE A 516 -0.88 13.18 22.95
C ILE A 516 -1.71 13.42 21.69
N ASN A 517 -2.91 14.00 21.83
CA ASN A 517 -3.76 14.32 20.69
C ASN A 517 -3.09 15.36 19.78
N TYR A 518 -2.53 16.40 20.38
CA TYR A 518 -1.76 17.41 19.66
C TYR A 518 -0.61 16.78 18.84
N TYR A 519 0.21 15.95 19.49
CA TYR A 519 1.31 15.27 18.81
C TYR A 519 0.79 14.36 17.69
N ASN A 520 -0.29 13.60 17.91
CA ASN A 520 -0.85 12.72 16.88
C ASN A 520 -1.37 13.47 15.65
N LEU A 521 -1.83 14.72 15.80
CA LEU A 521 -2.24 15.58 14.69
C LEU A 521 -1.05 16.20 13.94
N VAL A 522 0.04 16.52 14.65
CA VAL A 522 1.20 17.23 14.07
C VAL A 522 2.31 16.28 13.58
N LYS A 523 2.41 15.07 14.13
CA LYS A 523 3.58 14.18 13.99
C LYS A 523 4.00 13.92 12.55
N GLY A 524 3.06 13.74 11.63
CA GLY A 524 3.43 13.44 10.26
C GLY A 524 3.84 14.67 9.45
N TYR A 525 3.78 15.89 10.00
CA TYR A 525 4.41 17.08 9.40
C TYR A 525 5.87 17.28 9.85
N LEU A 526 6.35 16.49 10.82
CA LEU A 526 7.70 16.65 11.38
C LEU A 526 8.81 16.10 10.46
N GLY A 527 8.50 15.17 9.55
CA GLY A 527 9.49 14.46 8.73
C GLY A 527 10.43 13.57 9.55
N GLU A 528 11.03 12.56 8.92
CA GLU A 528 11.90 11.57 9.60
C GLU A 528 13.27 12.13 10.07
N HIS A 529 13.55 13.42 9.85
CA HIS A 529 14.84 14.06 10.16
C HIS A 529 14.79 15.14 11.25
N ALA A 530 13.63 15.37 11.90
CA ALA A 530 13.52 16.40 12.95
C ALA A 530 14.09 16.01 14.34
N CYS A 531 14.86 14.92 14.45
CA CYS A 531 15.54 14.54 15.70
C CYS A 531 16.74 15.44 16.09
N HIS A 532 17.07 16.49 15.31
CA HIS A 532 18.21 17.37 15.60
C HIS A 532 17.89 18.73 16.22
N SER A 533 16.63 18.99 16.61
CA SER A 533 16.31 20.12 17.53
C SER A 533 15.96 19.58 18.91
N SER A 534 16.96 18.95 19.51
CA SER A 534 16.91 18.22 20.78
C SER A 534 16.92 19.13 22.02
N ASP A 535 16.08 20.16 22.08
CA ASP A 535 15.93 20.98 23.30
C ASP A 535 14.46 21.25 23.71
N SER A 536 13.47 20.77 22.94
CA SER A 536 12.04 20.93 23.32
C SER A 536 11.20 19.66 23.23
N LEU A 537 11.77 18.55 22.75
CA LEU A 537 11.10 17.24 22.68
C LEU A 537 11.54 16.26 23.79
N LEU A 538 12.56 16.61 24.57
CA LEU A 538 13.07 15.78 25.68
C LEU A 538 12.14 15.73 26.91
N THR A 539 11.06 16.50 26.93
CA THR A 539 10.07 16.49 28.02
C THR A 539 8.88 15.56 27.80
N LEU A 540 8.82 14.81 26.69
CA LEU A 540 7.75 13.82 26.43
C LEU A 540 8.25 12.36 26.31
N GLN A 541 9.52 12.10 26.64
CA GLN A 541 10.09 10.74 26.70
C GLN A 541 10.50 10.27 28.12
N LEU A 542 10.04 10.96 29.17
CA LEU A 542 10.08 10.44 30.54
C LEU A 542 8.70 9.89 30.94
#